data_AF-A0A537Z2U1-F1
#
_entry.id   AF-A0A537Z2U1-F1
#
_cell.length_a   1.000
_cell.length_b   1.000
_cell.length_c   1.000
_cell.angle_alpha   90.00
_cell.angle_beta   90.00
_cell.angle_gamma   90.00
#
_symmetry.space_group_name_H-M   'P 1'
#
loop_
_entity.id
_entity.type
_entity.pdbx_description
1 polymer ?
#
loop_
_entity_poly.entity_id
_entity_poly.type
_entity_poly.pdbx_seq_one_letter_code
_entity_poly.pdbx_strand_id
1 'polypeptide(L)'
;PWAAVVIGLASGFIAVVGVLAVERIGIDDPIGAVAVHGMSGVWGTLATGLFAVPALAANLKTGTGGLVYTGSFHQLGVQLLGLVSVGAFTFSLSFGSLWVMNKLWGIRVEEHVETAGLDVSEHGMWGYPEFYIPVPGGYGTEAHSHLIGHRHPPEPSPLPLVETEAAA
;
A
#
# COMPACT_ATOMS: atom_id res chain seq x y z
N PRO A 1 -1.71 29.59 -7.31
CA PRO A 1 -1.86 28.18 -7.74
C PRO A 1 -0.60 27.51 -8.34
N TRP A 2 0.50 28.22 -8.65
CA TRP A 2 1.72 27.60 -9.20
C TRP A 2 2.38 26.58 -8.25
N ALA A 3 2.37 26.85 -6.94
CA ALA A 3 2.98 25.97 -5.95
C ALA A 3 2.34 24.57 -5.91
N ALA A 4 1.04 24.45 -6.22
CA ALA A 4 0.37 23.15 -6.29
C ALA A 4 0.97 22.23 -7.37
N VAL A 5 1.40 22.80 -8.51
CA VAL A 5 2.07 22.03 -9.58
C VAL A 5 3.42 21.51 -9.09
N VAL A 6 4.19 22.35 -8.40
CA VAL A 6 5.50 21.97 -7.84
C VAL A 6 5.34 20.87 -6.78
N ILE A 7 4.38 21.05 -5.87
CA ILE A 7 4.09 20.07 -4.81
C ILE A 7 3.68 18.73 -5.42
N GLY A 8 2.76 18.73 -6.38
CA GLY A 8 2.26 17.53 -7.04
C GLY A 8 3.32 16.79 -7.84
N LEU A 9 4.15 17.50 -8.63
CA LEU A 9 5.24 16.88 -9.40
C LEU A 9 6.29 16.24 -8.48
N ALA A 10 6.70 16.94 -7.44
CA ALA A 10 7.63 16.40 -6.46
C ALA A 10 7.03 15.20 -5.70
N SER A 11 5.75 15.28 -5.32
CA SER A 11 5.02 14.19 -4.68
C SER A 11 4.95 12.94 -5.56
N GLY A 12 4.62 13.09 -6.85
CA GLY A 12 4.59 11.97 -7.80
C GLY A 12 5.96 11.34 -8.01
N PHE A 13 7.02 12.15 -8.10
CA PHE A 13 8.39 11.65 -8.19
C PHE A 13 8.81 10.89 -6.92
N ILE A 14 8.52 11.43 -5.74
CA ILE A 14 8.80 10.80 -4.45
C ILE A 14 8.05 9.48 -4.32
N ALA A 15 6.79 9.41 -4.76
CA ALA A 15 6.02 8.17 -4.73
C ALA A 15 6.69 7.07 -5.57
N VAL A 16 7.03 7.34 -6.83
CA VAL A 16 7.63 6.34 -7.73
C VAL A 16 9.01 5.90 -7.23
N VAL A 17 9.90 6.84 -6.94
CA VAL A 17 11.25 6.52 -6.47
C VAL A 17 11.20 5.88 -5.07
N GLY A 18 10.27 6.31 -4.23
CA GLY A 18 10.06 5.80 -2.88
C GLY A 18 9.66 4.34 -2.88
N VAL A 19 8.71 3.92 -3.73
CA VAL A 19 8.32 2.49 -3.84
C VAL A 19 9.53 1.64 -4.18
N LEU A 20 10.28 2.01 -5.22
CA LEU A 20 11.48 1.29 -5.63
C LEU A 20 12.56 1.27 -4.54
N ALA A 21 12.69 2.35 -3.76
CA ALA A 21 13.65 2.43 -2.66
C ALA A 21 13.24 1.52 -1.48
N VAL A 22 11.95 1.48 -1.13
CA VAL A 22 11.40 0.64 -0.06
C VAL A 22 11.55 -0.85 -0.41
N GLU A 23 11.20 -1.23 -1.63
CA GLU A 23 11.41 -2.60 -2.13
C GLU A 23 12.90 -2.98 -2.11
N ARG A 24 13.78 -2.06 -2.52
CA ARG A 24 15.23 -2.31 -2.59
C ARG A 24 15.86 -2.56 -1.22
N ILE A 25 15.28 -2.05 -0.13
CA ILE A 25 15.74 -2.32 1.24
C ILE A 25 15.06 -3.54 1.86
N GLY A 26 14.25 -4.28 1.08
CA GLY A 26 13.63 -5.53 1.52
C GLY A 26 12.40 -5.34 2.41
N ILE A 27 11.77 -4.16 2.37
CA ILE A 27 10.48 -3.94 3.03
C ILE A 27 9.38 -4.33 2.05
N ASP A 28 8.60 -5.34 2.45
CA ASP A 28 7.41 -5.81 1.73
C ASP A 28 6.22 -4.89 2.03
N ASP A 29 6.06 -3.85 1.20
CA ASP A 29 4.95 -2.88 1.25
C ASP A 29 4.01 -3.09 0.05
N PRO A 30 3.01 -3.99 0.16
CA PRO A 30 2.28 -4.54 -0.98
C PRO A 30 1.46 -3.52 -1.77
N ILE A 31 1.17 -2.36 -1.16
CA ILE A 31 0.40 -1.28 -1.80
C ILE A 31 1.21 0.03 -1.94
N GLY A 32 2.49 0.01 -1.60
CA GLY A 32 3.36 1.19 -1.63
C GLY A 32 2.93 2.30 -0.65
N ALA A 33 2.29 1.95 0.47
CA ALA A 33 1.73 2.90 1.42
C ALA A 33 2.81 3.80 2.05
N VAL A 34 4.00 3.26 2.34
CA VAL A 34 5.11 4.01 2.93
C VAL A 34 5.58 5.12 1.98
N ALA A 35 5.69 4.83 0.69
CA ALA A 35 6.13 5.81 -0.30
C ALA A 35 5.04 6.84 -0.64
N VAL A 36 3.83 6.37 -0.94
CA VAL A 36 2.72 7.22 -1.39
C VAL A 36 2.16 8.07 -0.25
N HIS A 37 1.88 7.47 0.90
CA HIS A 37 1.28 8.21 2.03
C HIS A 37 2.34 8.75 2.99
N GLY A 38 3.35 7.94 3.32
CA GLY A 38 4.41 8.34 4.24
C GLY A 38 5.32 9.41 3.64
N MET A 39 6.17 9.05 2.68
CA MET A 39 7.19 9.94 2.13
C MET A 39 6.58 11.14 1.39
N SER A 40 5.57 10.91 0.54
CA SER A 40 4.93 12.00 -0.18
C SER A 40 4.09 12.90 0.74
N GLY A 41 3.50 12.33 1.81
CA GLY A 41 2.81 13.10 2.86
C GLY A 41 3.75 13.97 3.69
N VAL A 42 4.95 13.46 4.03
CA VAL A 42 6.03 14.25 4.66
C VAL A 42 6.36 15.45 3.77
N TRP A 43 6.59 15.23 2.47
CA TRP A 43 6.86 16.31 1.53
C TRP A 43 5.72 17.33 1.48
N GLY A 44 4.46 16.91 1.32
CA GLY A 44 3.31 17.83 1.30
C GLY A 44 3.19 18.69 2.57
N THR A 45 3.48 18.09 3.72
CA THR A 45 3.46 18.78 5.02
C THR A 45 4.56 19.84 5.11
N LEU A 46 5.79 19.50 4.70
CA LEU A 46 6.91 20.45 4.65
C LEU A 46 6.68 21.53 3.60
N ALA A 47 6.12 21.18 2.44
CA ALA A 47 5.82 22.12 1.38
C ALA A 47 4.76 23.16 1.79
N THR A 48 3.85 22.81 2.71
CA THR A 48 2.96 23.80 3.34
C THR A 48 3.77 24.84 4.12
N GLY A 49 4.83 24.41 4.83
CA GLY A 49 5.77 25.29 5.53
C GLY A 49 6.60 26.18 4.60
N LEU A 50 6.81 25.76 3.35
CA LEU A 50 7.54 26.51 2.33
C LEU A 50 6.65 27.49 1.57
N PHE A 51 5.48 27.04 1.12
CA PHE A 51 4.66 27.71 0.10
C PHE A 51 3.30 28.22 0.60
N ALA A 52 3.00 28.16 1.91
CA ALA A 52 1.75 28.73 2.43
C ALA A 52 1.65 30.23 2.12
N VAL A 53 0.59 30.63 1.42
CA VAL A 53 0.35 32.04 1.07
C VAL A 53 -0.25 32.75 2.30
N PRO A 54 0.34 33.88 2.77
CA PRO A 54 -0.14 34.57 3.97
C PRO A 54 -1.62 34.94 3.94
N ALA A 55 -2.12 35.42 2.79
CA ALA A 55 -3.54 35.78 2.63
C ALA A 55 -4.47 34.56 2.76
N LEU A 56 -4.04 33.38 2.29
CA LEU A 56 -4.83 32.16 2.43
C LEU A 56 -4.80 31.64 3.87
N ALA A 57 -3.64 31.66 4.52
CA ALA A 57 -3.51 31.31 5.94
C ALA A 57 -4.42 32.18 6.83
N ALA A 58 -4.46 33.50 6.55
CA ALA A 58 -5.35 34.43 7.24
C ALA A 58 -6.84 34.11 6.99
N ASN A 59 -7.23 33.77 5.77
CA ASN A 59 -8.61 33.38 5.43
C ASN A 59 -9.06 32.12 6.16
N LEU A 60 -8.18 31.12 6.28
CA LEU A 60 -8.46 29.91 7.05
C LEU A 60 -8.41 30.14 8.57
N LYS A 61 -7.89 31.29 9.03
CA LYS A 61 -7.58 31.57 10.44
C LYS A 61 -6.66 30.51 11.04
N THR A 62 -5.75 29.96 10.24
CA THR A 62 -4.78 28.95 10.69
C THR A 62 -3.38 29.30 10.20
N GLY A 63 -2.41 29.19 11.12
CA GLY A 63 -0.99 29.33 10.80
C GLY A 63 -0.57 30.71 10.29
N THR A 64 0.62 30.75 9.69
CA THR A 64 1.26 31.92 9.10
C THR A 64 1.74 31.61 7.69
N GLY A 65 2.24 32.62 6.97
CA GLY A 65 2.81 32.40 5.64
C GLY A 65 4.11 31.56 5.66
N GLY A 66 4.30 30.78 4.62
CA GLY A 66 5.47 29.93 4.42
C GLY A 66 6.73 30.71 4.08
N LEU A 67 7.87 30.02 4.16
CA LEU A 67 9.21 30.59 4.02
C LEU A 67 9.39 31.45 2.76
N VAL A 68 8.84 31.04 1.62
CA VAL A 68 8.96 31.75 0.34
C VAL A 68 8.33 33.15 0.37
N TYR A 69 7.32 33.36 1.22
CA TYR A 69 6.58 34.63 1.29
C TYR A 69 7.00 35.49 2.47
N THR A 70 7.38 34.88 3.59
CA THR A 70 7.64 35.59 4.84
C THR A 70 9.12 35.72 5.16
N GLY A 71 9.99 34.94 4.49
CA GLY A 71 11.41 34.82 4.84
C GLY A 71 11.65 34.16 6.21
N SER A 72 10.60 33.69 6.88
CA SER A 72 10.64 33.12 8.21
C SER A 72 10.55 31.60 8.17
N PHE A 73 11.39 30.94 8.95
CA PHE A 73 11.35 29.49 9.17
C PHE A 73 10.26 29.06 10.16
N HIS A 74 9.52 29.99 10.75
CA HIS A 74 8.54 29.69 11.78
C HIS A 74 7.49 28.67 11.30
N GLN A 75 6.84 28.91 10.16
CA GLN A 75 5.82 28.00 9.64
C GLN A 75 6.42 26.63 9.30
N LEU A 76 7.62 26.57 8.71
CA LEU A 76 8.29 25.30 8.42
C LEU A 76 8.63 24.52 9.69
N GLY A 77 9.07 25.20 10.75
CA GLY A 77 9.31 24.61 12.07
C GLY A 77 8.04 24.06 12.70
N VAL A 78 6.92 24.78 12.59
CA VAL A 78 5.60 24.29 13.06
C VAL A 78 5.17 23.03 12.31
N GLN A 79 5.32 23.00 10.98
CA GLN A 79 5.02 21.81 10.17
C GLN A 79 5.90 20.62 10.54
N LEU A 80 7.21 20.85 10.76
CA LEU A 80 8.14 19.80 11.18
C LEU A 80 7.80 19.26 12.57
N LEU A 81 7.47 20.14 13.52
CA LEU A 81 7.03 19.74 14.85
C LEU A 81 5.77 18.87 14.76
N GLY A 82 4.76 19.33 13.99
CA GLY A 82 3.54 18.55 13.76
C GLY A 82 3.82 17.18 13.14
N LEU A 83 4.71 17.13 12.15
CA LEU A 83 5.11 15.87 11.50
C LEU A 83 5.74 14.89 12.49
N VAL A 84 6.68 15.35 13.33
CA VAL A 84 7.33 14.51 14.33
C VAL A 84 6.35 14.10 15.44
N SER A 85 5.52 15.02 15.92
CA SER A 85 4.53 14.74 16.96
C SER A 85 3.50 13.71 16.50
N VAL A 86 2.90 13.90 15.32
CA VAL A 86 1.92 12.96 14.76
C VAL A 86 2.62 11.66 14.39
N GLY A 87 3.76 11.70 13.71
CA GLY A 87 4.50 10.52 13.31
C GLY A 87 4.91 9.64 14.49
N ALA A 88 5.44 10.24 15.56
CA ALA A 88 5.80 9.52 16.78
C ALA A 88 4.58 8.91 17.46
N PHE A 89 3.48 9.66 17.55
CA PHE A 89 2.24 9.16 18.14
C PHE A 89 1.65 7.99 17.35
N THR A 90 1.46 8.16 16.03
CA THR A 90 0.85 7.14 15.17
C THR A 90 1.74 5.91 15.06
N PHE A 91 3.06 6.08 14.85
CA PHE A 91 3.98 4.96 14.76
C PHE A 91 4.02 4.16 16.06
N SER A 92 4.14 4.84 17.22
CA SER A 92 4.23 4.15 18.51
C SER A 92 2.96 3.37 18.85
N LEU A 93 1.78 3.97 18.63
CA LEU A 93 0.52 3.29 18.88
C LEU A 93 0.27 2.16 17.88
N SER A 94 0.44 2.40 16.58
CA SER A 94 0.23 1.37 15.56
C SER A 94 1.20 0.20 15.74
N PHE A 95 2.49 0.46 15.94
CA PHE A 95 3.48 -0.58 16.17
C PHE A 95 3.17 -1.35 17.46
N GLY A 96 2.86 -0.65 18.55
CA GLY A 96 2.48 -1.27 19.82
C GLY A 96 1.25 -2.16 19.69
N SER A 97 0.19 -1.69 19.04
CA SER A 97 -1.03 -2.45 18.80
C SER A 97 -0.78 -3.69 17.95
N LEU A 98 -0.11 -3.55 16.80
CA LEU A 98 0.19 -4.68 15.92
C LEU A 98 1.12 -5.68 16.59
N TRP A 99 2.11 -5.22 17.36
CA TRP A 99 3.01 -6.10 18.11
C TRP A 99 2.26 -6.88 19.19
N VAL A 100 1.38 -6.24 19.96
CA VAL A 100 0.54 -6.91 20.95
C VAL A 100 -0.37 -7.94 20.27
N MET A 101 -1.04 -7.57 19.18
CA MET A 101 -1.90 -8.49 18.43
C MET A 101 -1.12 -9.69 17.90
N ASN A 102 0.08 -9.45 17.37
CA ASN A 102 0.95 -10.51 16.88
C ASN A 102 1.40 -11.48 17.99
N LYS A 103 1.52 -11.01 19.24
CA LYS A 103 1.88 -11.86 20.38
C LYS A 103 0.70 -12.64 20.98
N LEU A 104 -0.51 -12.11 20.87
CA LEU A 104 -1.70 -12.74 21.44
C LEU A 104 -2.38 -13.71 20.46
N TRP A 105 -2.51 -13.31 19.19
CA TRP A 105 -3.25 -14.07 18.18
C TRP A 105 -2.37 -14.55 17.02
N GLY A 106 -1.31 -13.81 16.71
CA GLY A 106 -0.63 -13.95 15.42
C GLY A 106 -1.46 -13.30 14.32
N ILE A 107 -0.91 -12.31 13.63
CA ILE A 107 -1.65 -11.53 12.61
C ILE A 107 -1.31 -11.93 11.17
N ARG A 108 -0.31 -12.81 11.00
CA ARG A 108 0.09 -13.37 9.70
C ARG A 108 -0.24 -14.85 9.70
N VAL A 109 -0.78 -15.32 8.58
CA VAL A 109 -1.06 -16.74 8.36
C VAL A 109 0.24 -17.54 8.23
N GLU A 110 0.13 -18.87 8.27
CA GLU A 110 1.28 -19.75 8.08
C GLU A 110 1.80 -19.66 6.63
N GLU A 111 3.10 -19.86 6.43
CA GLU A 111 3.75 -19.68 5.12
C GLU A 111 3.11 -20.52 3.99
N HIS A 112 2.68 -21.75 4.30
CA HIS A 112 2.03 -22.61 3.31
C HIS A 112 0.61 -22.11 2.94
N VAL A 113 -0.10 -21.48 3.89
CA VAL A 113 -1.40 -20.84 3.65
C VAL A 113 -1.22 -19.57 2.84
N GLU A 114 -0.19 -18.77 3.16
CA GLU A 114 0.16 -17.57 2.42
C GLU A 114 0.52 -17.89 0.96
N THR A 115 1.29 -18.97 0.75
CA THR A 115 1.71 -19.43 -0.58
C THR A 115 0.54 -19.98 -1.40
N ALA A 116 -0.43 -20.65 -0.77
CA ALA A 116 -1.64 -21.14 -1.43
C ALA A 116 -2.60 -19.99 -1.82
N GLY A 117 -2.56 -18.89 -1.08
CA GLY A 117 -3.42 -17.71 -1.25
C GLY A 117 -4.61 -17.72 -0.31
N LEU A 118 -4.88 -16.56 0.33
CA LEU A 118 -5.93 -16.43 1.35
C LEU A 118 -7.34 -16.66 0.79
N ASP A 119 -7.57 -16.42 -0.50
CA ASP A 119 -8.86 -16.71 -1.13
C ASP A 119 -9.20 -18.21 -1.02
N VAL A 120 -8.22 -19.07 -1.30
CA VAL A 120 -8.41 -20.53 -1.26
C VAL A 120 -8.57 -21.02 0.17
N SER A 121 -7.73 -20.55 1.09
CA SER A 121 -7.74 -21.05 2.48
C SER A 121 -8.92 -20.55 3.30
N GLU A 122 -9.31 -19.29 3.14
CA GLU A 122 -10.36 -18.66 3.95
C GLU A 122 -11.76 -18.74 3.29
N HIS A 123 -11.81 -18.72 1.96
CA HIS A 123 -13.08 -18.66 1.21
C HIS A 123 -13.35 -19.91 0.37
N GLY A 124 -12.41 -20.87 0.31
CA GLY A 124 -12.56 -22.15 -0.39
C GLY A 124 -12.58 -22.05 -1.92
N MET A 125 -12.28 -20.88 -2.48
CA MET A 125 -12.37 -20.58 -3.91
C MET A 125 -11.29 -19.57 -4.33
N TRP A 126 -10.86 -19.60 -5.59
CA TRP A 126 -9.96 -18.57 -6.13
C TRP A 126 -10.70 -17.23 -6.26
N GLY A 127 -10.03 -16.10 -6.01
CA GLY A 127 -10.60 -14.77 -6.25
C GLY A 127 -10.98 -14.50 -7.71
N TYR A 128 -10.31 -15.17 -8.65
CA TYR A 128 -10.60 -15.13 -10.09
C TYR A 128 -10.67 -16.56 -10.67
N PRO A 129 -11.76 -17.30 -10.41
CA PRO A 129 -11.88 -18.71 -10.77
C PRO A 129 -11.79 -18.96 -12.28
N GLU A 130 -12.14 -17.99 -13.11
CA GLU A 130 -12.04 -18.07 -14.57
C GLU A 130 -10.61 -18.32 -15.07
N PHE A 131 -9.58 -17.89 -14.34
CA PHE A 131 -8.19 -18.15 -14.74
C PHE A 131 -7.70 -19.56 -14.38
N TYR A 132 -8.40 -20.28 -13.49
CA TYR A 132 -7.95 -21.54 -12.90
C TYR A 132 -8.92 -22.71 -13.12
N ILE A 133 -10.20 -22.43 -13.38
CA ILE A 133 -11.25 -23.40 -13.60
C ILE A 133 -11.76 -23.23 -15.05
N PRO A 134 -11.59 -24.23 -15.92
CA PRO A 134 -12.12 -24.17 -17.28
C PRO A 134 -13.65 -24.11 -17.25
N VAL A 135 -14.25 -22.97 -17.62
CA VAL A 135 -15.70 -22.82 -17.73
C VAL A 135 -16.08 -22.75 -19.21
N PRO A 136 -16.97 -23.61 -19.75
CA PRO A 136 -17.37 -23.53 -21.15
C PRO A 136 -17.85 -22.12 -21.54
N GLY A 137 -17.11 -21.44 -22.41
CA GLY A 137 -17.39 -20.06 -22.85
C GLY A 137 -16.75 -18.93 -22.02
N GLY A 138 -15.99 -19.25 -20.96
CA GLY A 138 -15.26 -18.28 -20.14
C GLY A 138 -13.87 -17.90 -20.69
N TYR A 139 -13.31 -16.81 -20.16
CA TYR A 139 -11.87 -16.51 -20.27
C TYR A 139 -11.09 -17.68 -19.67
N GLY A 140 -10.04 -18.17 -20.34
CA GLY A 140 -9.28 -19.35 -19.91
C GLY A 140 -9.67 -20.68 -20.58
N THR A 141 -10.70 -20.71 -21.42
CA THR A 141 -10.97 -21.85 -22.31
C THR A 141 -10.00 -21.87 -23.50
N GLU A 142 -9.76 -23.06 -24.07
CA GLU A 142 -8.98 -23.28 -25.32
C GLU A 142 -9.30 -22.23 -26.41
N ALA A 143 -10.54 -21.75 -26.48
CA ALA A 143 -11.01 -20.72 -27.42
C ALA A 143 -10.37 -19.32 -27.25
N HIS A 144 -9.84 -18.99 -26.07
CA HIS A 144 -9.17 -17.72 -25.78
C HIS A 144 -7.65 -17.85 -25.61
N SER A 145 -7.11 -19.09 -25.62
CA SER A 145 -5.68 -19.38 -25.52
C SER A 145 -4.85 -18.74 -26.65
N HIS A 146 -5.48 -18.46 -27.80
CA HIS A 146 -4.82 -17.87 -28.97
C HIS A 146 -4.54 -16.36 -28.81
N LEU A 147 -5.23 -15.69 -27.88
CA LEU A 147 -5.15 -14.23 -27.69
C LEU A 147 -4.07 -13.85 -26.67
N ILE A 148 -3.68 -14.77 -25.79
CA ILE A 148 -2.69 -14.55 -24.74
C ILE A 148 -1.69 -15.69 -24.87
N GLY A 149 -0.50 -15.43 -25.39
CA GLY A 149 0.52 -16.43 -25.76
C GLY A 149 1.12 -17.25 -24.61
N HIS A 150 0.32 -17.70 -23.65
CA HIS A 150 0.71 -18.62 -22.61
C HIS A 150 0.70 -20.05 -23.14
N ARG A 151 1.87 -20.69 -23.09
CA ARG A 151 1.96 -22.16 -23.20
C ARG A 151 1.21 -22.75 -22.01
N HIS A 152 0.40 -23.78 -22.26
CA HIS A 152 -0.24 -24.55 -21.20
C HIS A 152 0.78 -24.96 -20.13
N PRO A 153 0.53 -24.69 -18.84
CA PRO A 153 1.25 -25.39 -17.79
C PRO A 153 0.95 -26.89 -17.89
N PRO A 154 1.93 -27.76 -17.56
CA PRO A 154 1.71 -29.20 -17.56
C PRO A 154 0.55 -29.57 -16.62
N GLU A 155 -0.23 -30.58 -16.99
CA GLU A 155 -1.34 -31.06 -16.17
C GLU A 155 -0.86 -31.37 -14.74
N PRO A 156 -1.58 -30.90 -13.70
CA PRO A 156 -1.27 -31.28 -12.33
C PRO A 156 -1.48 -32.79 -12.16
N SER A 157 -0.57 -33.44 -11.43
CA SER A 157 -0.71 -34.85 -11.10
C SER A 157 -2.02 -35.09 -10.35
N PRO A 158 -2.74 -36.21 -10.60
CA PRO A 158 -3.96 -36.52 -9.88
C PRO A 158 -3.73 -36.47 -8.37
N LEU A 159 -4.51 -35.66 -7.66
CA LEU A 159 -4.53 -35.68 -6.20
C LEU A 159 -4.97 -37.07 -5.74
N PRO A 160 -4.30 -37.68 -4.74
CA PRO A 160 -4.71 -38.96 -4.22
C PRO A 160 -6.14 -38.85 -3.70
N LEU A 161 -7.02 -39.74 -4.18
CA LEU A 161 -8.40 -39.83 -3.73
C LEU A 161 -8.39 -40.10 -2.23
N VAL A 162 -8.91 -39.15 -1.45
CA VAL A 162 -9.25 -39.42 -0.04
C VAL A 162 -10.44 -40.36 -0.10
N GLU A 163 -10.17 -41.66 0.13
CA GLU A 163 -11.21 -42.66 0.34
C GLU A 163 -12.06 -42.20 1.53
N THR A 164 -13.26 -41.72 1.24
CA THR A 164 -14.29 -41.55 2.27
C THR A 164 -14.69 -42.95 2.72
N GLU A 165 -14.12 -43.43 3.82
CA GLU A 165 -14.67 -44.56 4.56
C GLU A 165 -16.06 -44.19 5.05
N ALA A 166 -17.06 -44.63 4.30
CA ALA A 166 -18.42 -44.79 4.76
C ALA A 166 -18.51 -46.09 5.56
N ALA A 167 -18.66 -45.99 6.88
CA ALA A 167 -19.21 -47.02 7.78
C ALA A 167 -19.65 -46.32 9.07
N ALA A 168 -20.97 -46.15 9.29
CA ALA A 168 -21.83 -47.07 10.05
C ALA A 168 -21.61 -46.96 11.57
#